data_AF-A0A9N9Y5N1-F1
#
_entry.id   AF-A0A9N9Y5N1-F1
#
_cell.length_a   1.000
_cell.length_b   1.000
_cell.length_c   1.000
_cell.angle_alpha   90.00
_cell.angle_beta   90.00
_cell.angle_gamma   90.00
#
_symmetry.space_group_name_H-M   'P 1'
#
loop_
_entity.id
_entity.type
_entity.pdbx_description
1 polymer ?
#
loop_
_entity_poly.entity_id
_entity_poly.type
_entity_poly.pdbx_seq_one_letter_code
_entity_poly.pdbx_strand_id
1 'polypeptide(L)'
;MSPTRRLQLTSSSPSSLRSAAQKSLQCRFYAQPTSKPSRAEQEIKRLAKAAASNTKEHALPARVLIFHAGTARTTFIALLKVTSLFIGAFFCGIVVPTYIKSEKPVWDTAQVLLCGIVPPIFVAFTTASFVTHVHVNLPSQARASKTVLERFIRSEMPPSTKVTLTTMSFIAKPRQSTMAAGDLLPAKRRFGLINYIRRPDSAAQENANRKWYMWRAVDKFYIQEGRPGQPRKVRYQTPKPDLVQWWIWEAIQQKIAKDLPASK
;
A
#
# COMPACT_ATOMS: atom_id res chain seq x y z
N MET A 1 33.07 44.85 -58.10
CA MET A 1 34.52 44.69 -57.91
C MET A 1 34.94 45.50 -56.70
N SER A 2 35.65 44.83 -55.80
CA SER A 2 36.60 45.40 -54.84
C SER A 2 36.08 46.14 -53.60
N PRO A 3 36.87 46.07 -52.50
CA PRO A 3 36.35 45.81 -51.17
C PRO A 3 36.65 46.97 -50.20
N THR A 4 36.12 46.93 -48.99
CA THR A 4 36.60 47.79 -47.91
C THR A 4 37.01 46.99 -46.68
N ARG A 5 38.09 47.50 -46.10
CA ARG A 5 39.10 46.85 -45.29
C ARG A 5 38.68 46.75 -43.82
N ARG A 6 39.18 45.68 -43.21
CA ARG A 6 39.22 45.31 -41.80
C ARG A 6 39.88 46.40 -40.91
N LEU A 7 39.33 46.57 -39.70
CA LEU A 7 40.09 46.96 -38.51
C LEU A 7 39.74 45.99 -37.38
N GLN A 8 40.75 45.30 -36.86
CA GLN A 8 40.70 44.56 -35.60
C GLN A 8 41.08 45.51 -34.47
N LEU A 9 40.45 45.36 -33.30
CA LEU A 9 41.09 45.66 -32.02
C LEU A 9 40.52 44.73 -30.94
N THR A 10 41.47 44.23 -30.18
CA THR A 10 41.43 43.24 -29.10
C THR A 10 40.75 43.79 -27.85
N SER A 11 40.02 42.96 -27.11
CA SER A 11 40.15 42.97 -25.65
C SER A 11 39.69 41.64 -25.04
N SER A 12 40.46 41.26 -24.04
CA SER A 12 40.43 40.05 -23.25
C SER A 12 39.23 39.95 -22.30
N SER A 13 38.90 38.69 -21.95
CA SER A 13 38.29 38.19 -20.71
C SER A 13 38.74 38.96 -19.43
N PRO A 14 38.17 38.80 -18.21
CA PRO A 14 37.07 37.91 -17.73
C PRO A 14 36.04 38.66 -16.83
N SER A 15 34.97 38.00 -16.38
CA SER A 15 34.37 38.33 -15.07
C SER A 15 33.33 37.31 -14.61
N SER A 16 33.85 36.29 -13.96
CA SER A 16 33.16 35.46 -12.97
C SER A 16 32.69 36.30 -11.78
N LEU A 17 31.58 37.03 -11.89
CA LEU A 17 31.03 37.80 -10.75
C LEU A 17 29.50 37.97 -10.85
N ARG A 18 28.77 36.92 -11.26
CA ARG A 18 27.29 36.93 -11.28
C ARG A 18 26.60 35.88 -10.40
N SER A 19 27.32 35.19 -9.52
CA SER A 19 26.73 34.12 -8.69
C SER A 19 26.48 34.47 -7.21
N ALA A 20 26.78 35.71 -6.77
CA ALA A 20 26.64 36.09 -5.36
C ALA A 20 25.35 36.86 -5.01
N ALA A 21 24.64 37.45 -5.98
CA ALA A 21 23.51 38.34 -5.71
C ALA A 21 22.12 37.67 -5.77
N GLN A 22 22.01 36.39 -6.14
CA GLN A 22 20.70 35.69 -6.24
C GLN A 22 20.33 34.85 -5.02
N LYS A 23 21.23 34.66 -4.04
CA LYS A 23 20.97 33.80 -2.87
C LYS A 23 20.26 34.48 -1.70
N SER A 24 20.10 35.80 -1.70
CA SER A 24 19.52 36.54 -0.56
C SER A 24 18.01 36.85 -0.68
N LEU A 25 17.38 36.59 -1.83
CA LEU A 25 15.97 36.94 -2.07
C LEU A 25 14.98 35.77 -2.02
N GLN A 26 15.42 34.52 -1.86
CA GLN A 26 14.51 33.37 -1.74
C GLN A 26 14.12 33.00 -0.30
N CYS A 27 14.69 33.64 0.73
CA CYS A 27 14.40 33.30 2.13
C CYS A 27 13.26 34.10 2.78
N ARG A 28 12.43 34.85 2.03
CA ARG A 28 11.43 35.76 2.64
C ARG A 28 9.95 35.46 2.37
N PHE A 29 9.62 34.31 1.78
CA PHE A 29 8.21 33.91 1.56
C PHE A 29 7.87 32.50 2.06
N TYR A 30 8.34 32.14 3.26
CA TYR A 30 7.66 31.13 4.08
C TYR A 30 7.26 31.80 5.40
N ALA A 31 6.05 32.37 5.42
CA ALA A 31 5.38 32.69 6.66
C ALA A 31 5.15 31.36 7.40
N GLN A 32 5.92 31.12 8.48
CA GLN A 32 5.54 30.08 9.43
C GLN A 32 4.22 30.50 10.08
N PRO A 33 3.18 29.65 10.09
CA PRO A 33 1.98 29.94 10.88
C PRO A 33 2.39 29.89 12.35
N THR A 34 2.48 31.06 12.99
CA THR A 34 2.78 31.23 14.41
C THR A 34 1.54 31.09 15.29
N SER A 35 0.55 30.29 14.87
CA SER A 35 -0.57 29.94 15.75
C SER A 35 -0.09 28.97 16.81
N LYS A 36 -0.05 29.41 18.07
CA LYS A 36 0.18 28.54 19.24
C LYS A 36 -0.79 27.34 19.13
N PRO A 37 -0.30 26.09 19.17
CA PRO A 37 -1.17 24.92 19.05
C PRO A 37 -2.18 24.96 20.18
N SER A 38 -3.46 24.75 19.85
CA SER A 38 -4.55 24.77 20.83
C SER A 38 -4.27 23.73 21.93
N ARG A 39 -4.82 23.95 23.13
CA ARG A 39 -4.67 23.02 24.26
C ARG A 39 -5.06 21.58 23.88
N ALA A 40 -6.08 21.42 23.04
CA ALA A 40 -6.51 20.14 22.50
C ALA A 40 -5.46 19.51 21.56
N GLU A 41 -4.82 20.28 20.68
CA GLU A 41 -3.76 19.77 19.80
C GLU A 41 -2.50 19.37 20.60
N GLN A 42 -2.18 20.11 21.67
CA GLN A 42 -1.10 19.76 22.60
C GLN A 42 -1.42 18.51 23.41
N GLU A 43 -2.67 18.34 23.87
CA GLU A 43 -3.12 17.12 24.53
C GLU A 43 -3.08 15.92 23.57
N ILE A 44 -3.53 16.05 22.33
CA ILE A 44 -3.40 15.00 21.31
C ILE A 44 -1.93 14.65 21.08
N LYS A 45 -1.04 15.65 20.98
CA LYS A 45 0.42 15.42 20.85
C LYS A 45 1.01 14.76 22.09
N ARG A 46 0.56 15.12 23.30
CA ARG A 46 1.01 14.50 24.56
C ARG A 46 0.50 13.06 24.68
N LEU A 47 -0.76 12.80 24.34
CA LEU A 47 -1.35 11.46 24.31
C LEU A 47 -0.66 10.59 23.25
N ALA A 48 -0.39 11.14 22.06
CA ALA A 48 0.38 10.45 21.02
C ALA A 48 1.82 10.15 21.47
N LYS A 49 2.47 11.09 22.16
CA LYS A 49 3.82 10.90 22.73
C LYS A 49 3.82 9.90 23.88
N ALA A 50 2.79 9.88 24.72
CA ALA A 50 2.61 8.93 25.81
C ALA A 50 2.31 7.50 25.29
N ALA A 51 1.48 7.38 24.25
CA ALA A 51 1.26 6.12 23.55
C ALA A 51 2.56 5.62 22.86
N ALA A 52 3.34 6.54 22.29
CA ALA A 52 4.64 6.23 21.71
C ALA A 52 5.70 5.87 22.77
N SER A 53 5.68 6.48 23.96
CA SER A 53 6.61 6.13 25.04
C SER A 53 6.29 4.77 25.67
N ASN A 54 5.02 4.38 25.80
CA ASN A 54 4.63 3.04 26.25
C ASN A 54 5.11 1.93 25.29
N THR A 55 5.31 2.27 24.02
CA THR A 55 5.93 1.36 23.04
C THR A 55 7.40 1.08 23.34
N LYS A 56 8.13 1.99 24.01
CA LYS A 56 9.55 1.84 24.35
C LYS A 56 9.82 0.89 25.53
N GLU A 57 8.80 0.59 26.33
CA GLU A 57 8.94 -0.31 27.48
C GLU A 57 9.00 -1.79 27.06
N HIS A 58 8.54 -2.10 25.85
CA HIS A 58 8.55 -3.45 25.32
C HIS A 58 9.66 -3.62 24.28
N ALA A 59 10.42 -4.71 24.35
CA ALA A 59 11.48 -5.01 23.38
C ALA A 59 10.95 -5.17 21.94
N LEU A 60 9.66 -5.51 21.79
CA LEU A 60 8.99 -5.70 20.50
C LEU A 60 7.77 -4.78 20.33
N PRO A 61 7.50 -4.31 19.09
CA PRO A 61 6.32 -3.52 18.80
C PRO A 61 5.03 -4.35 18.91
N ALA A 62 3.91 -3.69 19.22
CA ALA A 62 2.60 -4.36 19.32
C ALA A 62 2.11 -4.94 17.99
N ARG A 63 2.60 -4.41 16.86
CA ARG A 63 2.29 -4.90 15.51
C ARG A 63 3.59 -5.31 14.84
N VAL A 64 3.73 -6.59 14.56
CA VAL A 64 4.91 -7.14 13.87
C VAL A 64 4.56 -7.43 12.42
N LEU A 65 5.40 -6.93 11.50
CA LEU A 65 5.28 -7.19 10.07
C LEU A 65 5.77 -8.62 9.78
N ILE A 66 4.86 -9.46 9.29
CA ILE A 66 5.14 -10.87 9.00
C ILE A 66 5.20 -11.17 7.50
N PHE A 67 4.56 -10.32 6.68
CA PHE A 67 4.54 -10.46 5.23
C PHE A 67 4.60 -9.09 4.56
N HIS A 68 5.39 -9.01 3.49
CA HIS A 68 5.43 -7.87 2.58
C HIS A 68 5.52 -8.38 1.14
N ALA A 69 4.52 -8.11 0.30
CA ALA A 69 4.46 -8.61 -1.09
C ALA A 69 5.53 -8.02 -2.03
N GLY A 70 6.34 -7.07 -1.52
CA GLY A 70 7.44 -6.43 -2.22
C GLY A 70 7.04 -5.10 -2.85
N THR A 71 7.89 -4.08 -2.65
CA THR A 71 7.59 -2.70 -3.04
C THR A 71 7.37 -2.55 -4.55
N ALA A 72 8.24 -3.14 -5.38
CA ALA A 72 8.13 -3.03 -6.84
C ALA A 72 6.78 -3.52 -7.39
N ARG A 73 6.31 -4.68 -6.91
CA ARG A 73 5.03 -5.24 -7.32
C ARG A 73 3.85 -4.43 -6.80
N THR A 74 3.91 -3.99 -5.54
CA THR A 74 2.85 -3.15 -4.96
C THR A 74 2.73 -1.83 -5.73
N THR A 75 3.85 -1.21 -6.11
CA THR A 75 3.87 0.02 -6.92
C THR A 75 3.40 -0.24 -8.34
N PHE A 76 3.80 -1.35 -8.96
CA PHE A 76 3.32 -1.74 -10.29
C PHE A 76 1.79 -1.89 -10.32
N ILE A 77 1.20 -2.56 -9.34
CA ILE A 77 -0.25 -2.70 -9.22
C ILE A 77 -0.92 -1.34 -8.96
N ALA A 78 -0.30 -0.47 -8.15
CA ALA A 78 -0.78 0.89 -7.92
C ALA A 78 -0.84 1.68 -9.24
N LEU A 79 0.25 1.66 -10.01
CA LEU A 79 0.35 2.33 -11.30
C LEU A 79 -0.65 1.75 -12.30
N LEU A 80 -0.77 0.42 -12.38
CA LEU A 80 -1.73 -0.25 -13.25
C LEU A 80 -3.17 0.21 -12.98
N LYS A 81 -3.55 0.33 -11.70
CA LYS A 81 -4.86 0.87 -11.29
C LYS A 81 -5.06 2.30 -11.74
N VAL A 82 -4.10 3.17 -11.44
CA VAL A 82 -4.16 4.60 -11.78
C VAL A 82 -4.25 4.79 -13.30
N THR A 83 -3.40 4.13 -14.09
CA THR A 83 -3.42 4.21 -15.56
C THR A 83 -4.74 3.72 -16.13
N SER A 84 -5.28 2.59 -15.66
CA SER A 84 -6.57 2.07 -16.12
C SER A 84 -7.74 3.02 -15.82
N LEU A 85 -7.67 3.75 -14.71
CA LEU A 85 -8.66 4.75 -14.33
C LEU A 85 -8.57 5.99 -15.21
N PHE A 86 -7.36 6.44 -15.55
CA PHE A 86 -7.15 7.52 -16.52
C PHE A 86 -7.66 7.17 -17.90
N ILE A 87 -7.41 5.94 -18.38
CA ILE A 87 -7.97 5.44 -19.65
C ILE A 87 -9.50 5.50 -19.59
N GLY A 88 -10.11 4.92 -18.55
CA GLY A 88 -11.56 4.95 -18.41
C GLY A 88 -12.15 6.37 -18.36
N ALA A 89 -11.53 7.26 -17.59
CA ALA A 89 -11.94 8.66 -17.49
C ALA A 89 -11.81 9.42 -18.82
N PHE A 90 -10.72 9.18 -19.57
CA PHE A 90 -10.51 9.79 -20.89
C PHE A 90 -11.59 9.34 -21.88
N PHE A 91 -11.79 8.02 -22.01
CA PHE A 91 -12.78 7.50 -22.95
C PHE A 91 -14.21 7.90 -22.57
N CYS A 92 -14.61 7.72 -21.30
CA CYS A 92 -15.97 8.02 -20.86
C CYS A 92 -16.24 9.53 -20.76
N GLY A 93 -15.25 10.34 -20.37
CA GLY A 93 -15.41 11.76 -20.10
C GLY A 93 -15.11 12.68 -21.29
N ILE A 94 -14.30 12.24 -22.26
CA ILE A 94 -13.91 13.08 -23.41
C ILE A 94 -14.37 12.45 -24.72
N VAL A 95 -14.02 11.18 -24.97
CA VAL A 95 -14.25 10.55 -26.28
C VAL A 95 -15.74 10.27 -26.51
N VAL A 96 -16.42 9.64 -25.55
CA VAL A 96 -17.85 9.31 -25.66
C VAL A 96 -18.72 10.57 -25.86
N PRO A 97 -18.57 11.66 -25.07
CA PRO A 97 -19.30 12.90 -25.32
C PRO A 97 -19.01 13.52 -26.70
N THR A 98 -17.79 13.36 -27.21
CA THR A 98 -17.45 13.83 -28.57
C THR A 98 -18.20 13.04 -29.64
N TYR A 99 -18.31 11.72 -29.49
CA TYR A 99 -19.08 10.86 -30.40
C TYR A 99 -20.57 11.20 -30.39
N ILE A 100 -21.12 11.48 -29.20
CA ILE A 100 -22.51 11.93 -29.04
C ILE A 100 -22.70 13.29 -29.75
N LYS A 101 -21.78 14.24 -29.55
CA LYS A 101 -21.82 15.56 -30.21
C LYS A 101 -21.66 15.49 -31.73
N SER A 102 -20.94 14.49 -32.23
CA SER A 102 -20.76 14.26 -33.66
C SER A 102 -21.84 13.36 -34.28
N GLU A 103 -22.92 13.08 -33.54
CA GLU A 103 -24.07 12.26 -33.97
C GLU A 103 -23.65 10.92 -34.61
N LYS A 104 -22.59 10.31 -34.06
CA LYS A 104 -22.11 9.01 -34.53
C LYS A 104 -23.15 7.92 -34.24
N PRO A 105 -23.15 6.81 -35.02
CA PRO A 105 -24.00 5.67 -34.74
C PRO A 105 -23.89 5.22 -33.28
N VAL A 106 -25.03 4.86 -32.69
CA VAL A 106 -25.11 4.44 -31.29
C VAL A 106 -24.21 3.23 -31.03
N TRP A 107 -24.09 2.34 -32.02
CA TRP A 107 -23.23 1.17 -31.96
C TRP A 107 -21.75 1.53 -31.79
N ASP A 108 -21.24 2.46 -32.60
CA ASP A 108 -19.85 2.93 -32.52
C ASP A 108 -19.58 3.60 -31.17
N THR A 109 -20.52 4.42 -30.71
CA THR A 109 -20.45 5.09 -29.40
C THR A 109 -20.43 4.06 -28.26
N ALA A 110 -21.24 3.01 -28.34
CA ALA A 110 -21.27 1.94 -27.35
C ALA A 110 -19.95 1.14 -27.31
N GLN A 111 -19.33 0.88 -28.46
CA GLN A 111 -18.03 0.21 -28.52
C GLN A 111 -16.93 1.05 -27.86
N VAL A 112 -16.91 2.36 -28.12
CA VAL A 112 -15.96 3.29 -27.50
C VAL A 112 -16.16 3.36 -25.98
N LEU A 113 -17.42 3.39 -25.53
CA LEU A 113 -17.74 3.34 -24.10
C LEU A 113 -17.25 2.05 -23.45
N LEU A 114 -17.48 0.90 -24.10
CA LEU A 114 -17.03 -0.39 -23.62
C LEU A 114 -15.49 -0.46 -23.54
N CYS A 115 -14.80 0.09 -24.54
CA CYS A 115 -13.33 0.21 -24.56
C CYS A 115 -12.81 1.01 -23.34
N GLY A 116 -13.53 2.05 -22.92
CA GLY A 116 -13.18 2.82 -21.72
C GLY A 116 -13.42 2.07 -20.40
N ILE A 117 -14.51 1.30 -20.31
CA ILE A 117 -14.95 0.67 -19.06
C ILE A 117 -14.24 -0.66 -18.79
N VAL A 118 -13.93 -1.44 -19.82
CA VAL A 118 -13.38 -2.80 -19.66
C VAL A 118 -12.02 -2.80 -18.93
N PRO A 119 -11.02 -1.97 -19.30
CA PRO A 119 -9.73 -1.97 -18.62
C PRO A 119 -9.79 -1.70 -17.10
N PRO A 120 -10.46 -0.64 -16.59
CA PRO A 120 -10.54 -0.41 -15.16
C PRO A 120 -11.30 -1.51 -14.42
N ILE A 121 -12.38 -2.08 -15.00
CA ILE A 121 -13.10 -3.21 -14.38
C ILE A 121 -12.21 -4.45 -14.32
N PHE A 122 -11.49 -4.76 -15.40
CA PHE A 122 -10.60 -5.92 -15.45
C PHE A 122 -9.46 -5.80 -14.42
N VAL A 123 -8.82 -4.63 -14.34
CA VAL A 123 -7.77 -4.37 -13.34
C VAL A 123 -8.34 -4.41 -11.93
N ALA A 124 -9.53 -3.85 -11.69
CA ALA A 124 -10.21 -3.94 -10.40
C ALA A 124 -10.46 -5.40 -10.01
N PHE A 125 -10.97 -6.21 -10.94
CA PHE A 125 -11.34 -7.59 -10.70
C PHE A 125 -10.13 -8.47 -10.36
N THR A 126 -9.03 -8.31 -11.10
CA THR A 126 -7.80 -9.11 -10.96
C THR A 126 -6.97 -8.69 -9.75
N THR A 127 -6.97 -7.40 -9.38
CA THR A 127 -6.14 -6.86 -8.30
C THR A 127 -6.90 -6.60 -6.98
N ALA A 128 -8.21 -6.85 -6.93
CA ALA A 128 -9.05 -6.57 -5.74
C ALA A 128 -8.59 -7.29 -4.47
N SER A 129 -8.15 -8.55 -4.57
CA SER A 129 -7.77 -9.39 -3.43
C SER A 129 -6.31 -9.23 -3.02
N PHE A 130 -5.50 -8.44 -3.74
CA PHE A 130 -4.06 -8.37 -3.51
C PHE A 130 -3.70 -7.78 -2.12
N VAL A 131 -3.01 -8.58 -1.31
CA VAL A 131 -2.50 -8.18 0.02
C VAL A 131 -1.10 -7.61 -0.11
N THR A 132 -0.88 -6.40 0.40
CA THR A 132 0.43 -5.73 0.39
C THR A 132 1.27 -6.13 1.60
N HIS A 133 0.68 -6.06 2.79
CA HIS A 133 1.35 -6.35 4.05
C HIS A 133 0.43 -7.10 5.00
N VAL A 134 1.00 -8.00 5.79
CA VAL A 134 0.30 -8.64 6.90
C VAL A 134 1.03 -8.33 8.20
N HIS A 135 0.27 -7.90 9.21
CA HIS A 135 0.75 -7.65 10.54
C HIS A 135 0.07 -8.57 11.54
N VAL A 136 0.83 -9.08 12.50
CA VAL A 136 0.29 -9.78 13.67
C VAL A 136 0.28 -8.82 14.84
N ASN A 137 -0.85 -8.75 15.54
CA ASN A 137 -0.97 -7.98 16.77
C ASN A 137 -0.60 -8.88 17.95
N LEU A 138 0.48 -8.52 18.65
CA LEU A 138 1.00 -9.30 19.77
C LEU A 138 0.44 -8.79 21.10
N PRO A 139 0.06 -9.69 22.02
CA PRO A 139 -0.26 -9.31 23.40
C PRO A 139 1.01 -8.80 24.13
N SER A 140 0.84 -8.01 25.19
CA SER A 140 1.96 -7.47 25.99
C SER A 140 2.94 -8.54 26.44
N GLN A 141 2.43 -9.70 26.87
CA GLN A 141 3.23 -10.84 27.32
C GLN A 141 4.19 -11.37 26.24
N ALA A 142 3.74 -11.43 24.98
CA ALA A 142 4.55 -11.90 23.85
C ALA A 142 5.59 -10.87 23.36
N ARG A 143 5.59 -9.65 23.90
CA ARG A 143 6.47 -8.54 23.47
C ARG A 143 7.72 -8.38 24.33
N ALA A 144 7.88 -9.19 25.37
CA ALA A 144 9.01 -9.09 26.31
C ALA A 144 10.37 -9.39 25.64
N SER A 145 10.45 -10.41 24.79
CA SER A 145 11.67 -10.76 24.05
C SER A 145 11.36 -11.58 22.80
N LYS A 146 12.36 -11.71 21.91
CA LYS A 146 12.24 -12.57 20.71
C LYS A 146 11.99 -14.04 21.07
N THR A 147 12.63 -14.54 22.13
CA THR A 147 12.46 -15.92 22.60
C THR A 147 11.05 -16.18 23.12
N VAL A 148 10.46 -15.22 23.84
CA VAL A 148 9.07 -15.31 24.31
C VAL A 148 8.10 -15.24 23.14
N LEU A 149 8.35 -14.37 22.16
CA LEU A 149 7.57 -14.32 20.92
C LEU A 149 7.59 -15.67 20.19
N GLU A 150 8.77 -16.29 20.07
CA GLU A 150 8.91 -17.59 19.40
C GLU A 150 8.11 -18.70 20.08
N ARG A 151 8.18 -18.77 21.41
CA ARG A 151 7.35 -19.70 22.19
C ARG A 151 5.87 -19.40 21.97
N PHE A 152 5.47 -18.14 22.10
CA PHE A 152 4.08 -17.74 21.90
C PHE A 152 3.54 -18.17 20.53
N ILE A 153 4.26 -17.90 19.43
CA ILE A 153 3.81 -18.27 18.09
C ILE A 153 3.74 -19.79 17.91
N ARG A 154 4.77 -20.53 18.35
CA ARG A 154 4.85 -21.99 18.16
C ARG A 154 3.81 -22.74 19.01
N SER A 155 3.79 -22.53 20.32
CA SER A 155 2.97 -23.32 21.25
C SER A 155 1.65 -22.67 21.64
N GLU A 156 1.62 -21.36 21.86
CA GLU A 156 0.52 -20.74 22.62
C GLU A 156 -0.41 -19.83 21.81
N MET A 157 -0.13 -19.57 20.54
CA MET A 157 -0.88 -18.58 19.75
C MET A 157 -2.36 -18.96 19.67
N PRO A 158 -3.26 -18.18 20.31
CA PRO A 158 -4.68 -18.48 20.28
C PRO A 158 -5.27 -18.19 18.89
N PRO A 159 -6.34 -18.90 18.47
CA PRO A 159 -7.06 -18.60 17.24
C PRO A 159 -7.61 -17.16 17.19
N SER A 160 -7.87 -16.57 18.36
CA SER A 160 -8.35 -15.19 18.53
C SER A 160 -7.28 -14.11 18.31
N THR A 161 -6.02 -14.50 18.08
CA THR A 161 -4.92 -13.54 17.82
C THR A 161 -5.24 -12.68 16.62
N LYS A 162 -5.19 -11.35 16.78
CA LYS A 162 -5.60 -10.42 15.72
C LYS A 162 -4.52 -10.31 14.65
N VAL A 163 -4.89 -10.60 13.41
CA VAL A 163 -4.09 -10.40 12.20
C VAL A 163 -4.69 -9.26 11.40
N THR A 164 -3.84 -8.32 10.98
CA THR A 164 -4.24 -7.16 10.16
C THR A 164 -3.66 -7.32 8.76
N LEU A 165 -4.54 -7.58 7.79
CA LEU A 165 -4.20 -7.65 6.37
C LEU A 165 -4.42 -6.28 5.73
N THR A 166 -3.43 -5.80 5.01
CA THR A 166 -3.53 -4.56 4.23
C THR A 166 -3.73 -4.91 2.77
N THR A 167 -4.87 -4.51 2.21
CA THR A 167 -5.21 -4.64 0.79
C THR A 167 -5.22 -3.27 0.14
N MET A 168 -5.24 -3.18 -1.19
CA MET A 168 -5.38 -1.90 -1.88
C MET A 168 -6.77 -1.74 -2.48
N SER A 169 -7.43 -0.63 -2.14
CA SER A 169 -8.69 -0.21 -2.75
C SER A 169 -8.54 0.02 -4.26
N PHE A 170 -9.65 0.24 -4.95
CA PHE A 170 -9.67 0.55 -6.39
C PHE A 170 -8.76 1.74 -6.73
N ILE A 171 -8.79 2.80 -5.90
CA ILE A 171 -7.97 4.02 -6.06
C ILE A 171 -6.59 3.88 -5.38
N ALA A 172 -6.01 2.68 -5.37
CA ALA A 172 -4.72 2.36 -4.75
C ALA A 172 -4.56 2.72 -3.24
N LYS A 173 -5.62 3.20 -2.57
CA LYS A 173 -5.60 3.52 -1.14
C LYS A 173 -5.44 2.25 -0.30
N PRO A 174 -4.49 2.20 0.64
CA PRO A 174 -4.38 1.08 1.57
C PRO A 174 -5.65 0.93 2.42
N ARG A 175 -6.17 -0.29 2.49
CA ARG A 175 -7.34 -0.69 3.26
C ARG A 175 -6.94 -1.82 4.22
N GLN A 176 -6.96 -1.52 5.51
CA GLN A 176 -6.66 -2.48 6.56
C GLN A 176 -7.91 -3.26 6.97
N SER A 177 -7.77 -4.58 7.08
CA SER A 177 -8.81 -5.47 7.60
C SER A 177 -8.20 -6.28 8.75
N THR A 178 -8.69 -6.06 9.97
CA THR A 178 -8.26 -6.80 11.16
C THR A 178 -9.25 -7.93 11.42
N MET A 179 -8.76 -9.14 11.67
CA MET A 179 -9.57 -10.31 12.01
C MET A 179 -8.79 -11.26 12.93
N ALA A 180 -9.47 -12.24 13.52
CA ALA A 180 -8.80 -13.32 14.24
C ALA A 180 -8.03 -14.21 13.27
N ALA A 181 -6.88 -14.74 13.68
CA ALA A 181 -6.08 -15.65 12.85
C ALA A 181 -6.87 -16.89 12.43
N GLY A 182 -7.70 -17.43 13.32
CA GLY A 182 -8.58 -18.58 13.05
C GLY A 182 -9.78 -18.28 12.15
N ASP A 183 -10.05 -17.00 11.86
CA ASP A 183 -11.08 -16.60 10.88
C ASP A 183 -10.54 -16.62 9.44
N LEU A 184 -9.23 -16.79 9.24
CA LEU A 184 -8.62 -16.84 7.92
C LEU A 184 -8.60 -18.30 7.42
N LEU A 185 -9.43 -18.60 6.42
CA LEU A 185 -9.54 -19.93 5.84
C LEU A 185 -8.84 -19.96 4.49
N PRO A 186 -8.08 -21.02 4.15
CA PRO A 186 -7.52 -21.15 2.82
C PRO A 186 -8.64 -21.52 1.85
N ALA A 187 -8.58 -20.95 0.65
CA ALA A 187 -9.54 -21.20 -0.41
C ALA A 187 -8.87 -20.99 -1.76
N LYS A 188 -9.26 -21.77 -2.77
CA LYS A 188 -8.82 -21.55 -4.15
C LYS A 188 -9.99 -21.00 -4.96
N ARG A 189 -10.01 -19.70 -5.24
CA ARG A 189 -11.06 -19.03 -6.04
C ARG A 189 -10.45 -18.12 -7.11
N ARG A 190 -11.26 -17.74 -8.11
CA ARG A 190 -10.87 -16.86 -9.24
C ARG A 190 -9.56 -17.29 -9.89
N PHE A 191 -9.48 -18.50 -10.42
CA PHE A 191 -8.27 -19.02 -11.09
C PHE A 191 -7.00 -18.96 -10.22
N GLY A 192 -7.12 -19.01 -8.89
CA GLY A 192 -6.00 -18.89 -7.96
C GLY A 192 -5.62 -17.46 -7.58
N LEU A 193 -6.39 -16.44 -7.99
CA LEU A 193 -6.22 -15.06 -7.54
C LEU A 193 -6.76 -14.81 -6.13
N ILE A 194 -7.31 -15.82 -5.48
CA ILE A 194 -7.75 -15.77 -4.08
C ILE A 194 -7.26 -17.05 -3.43
N ASN A 195 -6.46 -16.88 -2.37
CA ASN A 195 -5.82 -17.95 -1.60
C ASN A 195 -6.42 -18.08 -0.20
N TYR A 196 -6.96 -16.98 0.34
CA TYR A 196 -7.59 -16.97 1.65
C TYR A 196 -8.92 -16.24 1.60
N ILE A 197 -9.85 -16.70 2.42
CA ILE A 197 -11.12 -16.05 2.68
C ILE A 197 -11.30 -15.83 4.17
N ARG A 198 -11.99 -14.75 4.53
CA ARG A 198 -12.50 -14.61 5.90
C ARG A 198 -13.68 -15.55 6.09
N ARG A 199 -13.77 -16.16 7.27
CA ARG A 199 -14.92 -16.95 7.72
C ARG A 199 -16.23 -16.15 7.52
N PRO A 200 -17.26 -16.73 6.87
CA PRO A 200 -18.51 -16.03 6.57
C PRO A 200 -19.16 -15.39 7.79
N ASP A 201 -19.17 -16.08 8.93
CA ASP A 201 -19.81 -15.61 10.17
C ASP A 201 -19.13 -14.34 10.71
N SER A 202 -17.80 -14.36 10.78
CA SER A 202 -16.97 -13.20 11.19
C SER A 202 -17.14 -12.02 10.23
N ALA A 203 -17.22 -12.30 8.91
CA ALA A 203 -17.49 -11.27 7.92
C ALA A 203 -18.90 -10.67 8.04
N ALA A 204 -19.91 -11.49 8.33
CA ALA A 204 -21.28 -11.05 8.55
C ALA A 204 -21.39 -10.18 9.81
N GLN A 205 -20.76 -10.60 10.91
CA GLN A 205 -20.71 -9.85 12.16
C GLN A 205 -20.02 -8.49 11.99
N GLU A 206 -18.90 -8.44 11.26
CA GLU A 206 -18.24 -7.17 10.97
C GLU A 206 -19.11 -6.26 10.09
N ASN A 207 -19.83 -6.81 9.12
CA ASN A 207 -20.75 -6.04 8.30
C ASN A 207 -21.95 -5.49 9.09
N ALA A 208 -22.47 -6.25 10.05
CA ALA A 208 -23.55 -5.81 10.94
C ALA A 208 -23.12 -4.62 11.81
N ASN A 209 -21.86 -4.60 12.25
CA ASN A 209 -21.30 -3.50 13.04
C ASN A 209 -20.92 -2.27 12.19
N ARG A 210 -20.91 -2.39 10.86
CA ARG A 210 -20.53 -1.30 9.95
C ARG A 210 -21.74 -0.43 9.64
N LYS A 211 -21.48 0.87 9.53
CA LYS A 211 -22.49 1.85 9.12
C LYS A 211 -22.81 1.67 7.64
N TRP A 212 -24.04 2.03 7.23
CA TRP A 212 -24.54 1.85 5.87
C TRP A 212 -23.66 2.48 4.77
N TYR A 213 -22.96 3.58 5.09
CA TYR A 213 -22.05 4.28 4.16
C TYR A 213 -20.64 3.66 4.09
N MET A 214 -20.31 2.71 4.97
CA MET A 214 -19.05 2.00 4.93
C MET A 214 -19.14 0.84 3.93
N TRP A 215 -18.13 0.73 3.07
CA TRP A 215 -17.99 -0.43 2.20
C TRP A 215 -18.04 -1.74 2.99
N ARG A 216 -18.60 -2.79 2.39
CA ARG A 216 -18.59 -4.16 2.94
C ARG A 216 -17.18 -4.59 3.34
N ALA A 217 -17.09 -5.40 4.39
CA ALA A 217 -15.86 -5.99 4.88
C ALA A 217 -15.18 -6.82 3.77
N VAL A 218 -13.85 -6.75 3.73
CA VAL A 218 -13.08 -7.53 2.75
C VAL A 218 -13.12 -8.99 3.18
N ASP A 219 -13.56 -9.85 2.28
CA ASP A 219 -13.75 -11.28 2.51
C ASP A 219 -12.70 -12.14 1.78
N LYS A 220 -12.07 -11.60 0.74
CA LYS A 220 -11.16 -12.34 -0.15
C LYS A 220 -9.77 -11.73 -0.11
N PHE A 221 -8.78 -12.59 0.04
CA PHE A 221 -7.38 -12.21 0.15
C PHE A 221 -6.51 -13.08 -0.74
N TYR A 222 -5.55 -12.44 -1.37
CA TYR A 222 -4.48 -13.05 -2.13
C TYR A 222 -3.18 -12.72 -1.43
N ILE A 223 -2.66 -13.74 -0.76
CA ILE A 223 -1.35 -13.70 -0.10
C ILE A 223 -0.45 -14.60 -0.92
N GLN A 224 0.71 -14.07 -1.27
CA GLN A 224 1.60 -14.77 -2.18
C GLN A 224 2.20 -15.99 -1.51
N GLU A 225 2.29 -17.06 -2.29
CA GLU A 225 2.98 -18.27 -1.90
C GLU A 225 4.49 -18.08 -2.09
N GLY A 226 5.27 -18.57 -1.14
CA GLY A 226 6.71 -18.39 -1.09
C GLY A 226 7.15 -17.08 -0.43
N ARG A 227 8.39 -17.07 0.09
CA ARG A 227 8.96 -15.92 0.81
C ARG A 227 9.09 -14.72 -0.14
N PRO A 228 8.25 -13.68 0.01
CA PRO A 228 8.23 -12.58 -0.93
C PRO A 228 9.54 -11.79 -0.82
N GLY A 229 10.17 -11.55 -1.96
CA GLY A 229 11.38 -10.73 -2.01
C GLY A 229 12.64 -11.41 -1.50
N GLN A 230 12.76 -12.76 -1.55
CA GLN A 230 14.09 -13.38 -1.60
C GLN A 230 14.83 -12.75 -2.79
N PRO A 231 15.81 -11.86 -2.56
CA PRO A 231 16.59 -11.34 -3.66
C PRO A 231 17.36 -12.54 -4.20
N ARG A 232 17.35 -12.74 -5.53
CA ARG A 232 18.42 -13.53 -6.15
C ARG A 232 19.71 -12.93 -5.62
N LYS A 233 20.46 -13.68 -4.79
CA LYS A 233 21.64 -13.17 -4.11
C LYS A 233 22.62 -12.69 -5.17
N VAL A 234 22.63 -11.38 -5.44
CA VAL A 234 23.65 -10.78 -6.30
C VAL A 234 24.90 -10.70 -5.44
N ARG A 235 26.02 -11.20 -5.96
CA ARG A 235 27.29 -11.43 -5.24
C ARG A 235 27.79 -10.24 -4.40
N TYR A 236 27.31 -9.03 -4.70
CA TYR A 236 27.75 -7.77 -4.08
C TYR A 236 26.74 -7.13 -3.11
N GLN A 237 25.59 -7.74 -2.83
CA GLN A 237 24.64 -7.14 -1.88
C GLN A 237 25.00 -7.49 -0.44
N THR A 238 25.29 -6.46 0.37
CA THR A 238 25.42 -6.59 1.83
C THR A 238 24.10 -7.14 2.41
N PRO A 239 24.15 -8.18 3.26
CA PRO A 239 22.95 -8.73 3.88
C PRO A 239 22.26 -7.67 4.74
N LYS A 240 21.04 -7.30 4.36
CA LYS A 240 20.18 -6.43 5.16
C LYS A 240 19.46 -7.26 6.23
N PRO A 241 19.28 -6.72 7.46
CA PRO A 241 18.52 -7.41 8.48
C PRO A 241 17.09 -7.66 8.00
N ASP A 242 16.59 -8.87 8.24
CA ASP A 242 15.25 -9.24 7.83
C ASP A 242 14.22 -8.54 8.73
N LEU A 243 13.62 -7.49 8.20
CA LEU A 243 12.56 -6.72 8.85
C LEU A 243 11.23 -7.51 8.90
N VAL A 244 11.10 -8.53 8.04
CA VAL A 244 9.87 -9.31 7.88
C VAL A 244 10.04 -10.64 8.60
N GLN A 245 9.24 -10.88 9.63
CA GLN A 245 9.29 -12.16 10.35
C GLN A 245 8.50 -13.24 9.62
N TRP A 246 9.01 -13.69 8.47
CA TRP A 246 8.34 -14.64 7.58
C TRP A 246 8.05 -16.00 8.24
N TRP A 247 8.92 -16.48 9.12
CA TRP A 247 8.71 -17.73 9.85
C TRP A 247 7.43 -17.72 10.71
N ILE A 248 6.98 -16.54 11.17
CA ILE A 248 5.71 -16.38 11.89
C ILE A 248 4.53 -16.68 10.96
N TRP A 249 4.62 -16.20 9.72
CA TRP A 249 3.59 -16.47 8.72
C TRP A 249 3.51 -17.97 8.41
N GLU A 250 4.64 -18.65 8.24
CA GLU A 250 4.67 -20.10 8.03
C GLU A 250 4.02 -20.86 9.20
N ALA A 251 4.32 -20.46 10.45
CA ALA A 251 3.68 -21.05 11.63
C ALA A 251 2.15 -20.82 11.65
N ILE A 252 1.68 -19.62 11.26
CA ILE A 252 0.25 -19.32 11.13
C ILE A 252 -0.39 -20.19 10.04
N GLN A 253 0.26 -20.31 8.87
CA GLN A 253 -0.23 -21.15 7.78
C GLN A 253 -0.36 -22.62 8.21
N GLN A 254 0.62 -23.15 8.95
CA GLN A 254 0.58 -24.51 9.48
C GLN A 254 -0.58 -24.71 10.46
N LYS A 255 -0.85 -23.74 11.34
CA LYS A 255 -2.00 -23.80 12.26
C LYS A 255 -3.34 -23.74 11.50
N ILE A 256 -3.46 -22.83 10.54
CA ILE A 256 -4.65 -22.73 9.68
C ILE A 256 -4.88 -24.04 8.91
N ALA A 257 -3.81 -24.67 8.40
CA ALA A 257 -3.90 -25.94 7.71
C ALA A 257 -4.32 -27.10 8.63
N LYS A 258 -3.92 -27.05 9.91
CA LYS A 258 -4.30 -28.05 10.93
C LYS A 258 -5.75 -27.87 11.39
N ASP A 259 -6.22 -26.63 11.50
CA ASP A 259 -7.57 -26.29 11.99
C ASP A 259 -8.65 -26.44 10.91
N LEU A 260 -8.27 -26.69 9.65
CA LEU A 260 -9.21 -27.10 8.61
C LEU A 260 -9.85 -28.43 9.01
N PRO A 261 -11.18 -28.52 9.10
CA PRO A 261 -11.83 -29.81 9.17
C PRO A 261 -11.41 -30.59 7.92
N ALA A 262 -10.92 -31.82 8.10
CA ALA A 262 -10.66 -32.73 7.00
C ALA A 262 -11.95 -32.86 6.20
N SER A 263 -12.04 -32.18 5.06
CA SER A 263 -13.21 -32.25 4.20
C SER A 263 -13.29 -33.69 3.70
N LYS A 264 -14.34 -34.39 4.13
CA LYS A 264 -14.96 -35.43 3.33
C LYS A 264 -15.50 -34.84 2.03
#